data_AF-A0A7J8LPN8-F1
#
_entry.id   AF-A0A7J8LPN8-F1
#
_cell.length_a   1.000
_cell.length_b   1.000
_cell.length_c   1.000
_cell.angle_alpha   90.00
_cell.angle_beta   90.00
_cell.angle_gamma   90.00
#
_symmetry.space_group_name_H-M   'P 1'
#
loop_
_entity.id
_entity.type
_entity.pdbx_description
1 polymer ?
#
loop_
_entity_poly.entity_id
_entity_poly.type
_entity_poly.pdbx_seq_one_letter_code
_entity_poly.pdbx_strand_id
1 'polypeptide(L)'
;MQSWFGSSSSSDNKKKLKEVFEEYGKKSGDEIRLEKKDLKAAFEYLGALMPGYKAASALKYIDTDKSGYIKGTELDALVEYAYNSGYNRSNSLF
;
A
#
# COMPACT_ATOMS: atom_id res chain seq x y z
N MET A 1 -20.21 -3.20 -31.55
CA MET A 1 -19.82 -2.74 -30.20
C MET A 1 -19.96 -3.91 -29.26
N GLN A 2 -18.86 -4.38 -28.68
CA GLN A 2 -18.69 -5.04 -27.37
C GLN A 2 -17.24 -5.54 -27.35
N SER A 3 -16.32 -4.69 -26.88
CA SER A 3 -14.94 -5.09 -26.60
C SER A 3 -14.91 -5.72 -25.22
N TRP A 4 -14.88 -7.04 -25.17
CA TRP A 4 -14.74 -7.84 -23.95
C TRP A 4 -13.27 -7.75 -23.49
N PHE A 5 -12.90 -6.67 -22.78
CA PHE A 5 -11.58 -6.57 -22.16
C PHE A 5 -11.52 -7.51 -20.95
N GLY A 6 -11.04 -8.73 -21.19
CA GLY A 6 -10.48 -9.56 -20.13
C GLY A 6 -9.16 -8.96 -19.67
N SER A 7 -9.17 -8.28 -18.51
CA SER A 7 -8.09 -8.20 -17.49
C SER A 7 -8.26 -6.95 -16.61
N SER A 8 -9.26 -6.92 -15.71
CA SER A 8 -9.52 -5.75 -14.83
C SER A 8 -9.59 -6.12 -13.35
N SER A 9 -8.67 -6.97 -12.87
CA SER A 9 -8.64 -7.32 -11.43
C SER A 9 -7.32 -6.92 -10.77
N SER A 10 -6.17 -7.11 -11.43
CA SER A 10 -4.87 -6.76 -10.82
C SER A 10 -4.67 -5.24 -10.67
N SER A 11 -4.94 -4.47 -11.73
CA SER A 11 -4.73 -3.01 -11.76
C SER A 11 -5.66 -2.27 -10.78
N ASP A 12 -6.93 -2.67 -10.72
CA ASP A 12 -7.92 -2.06 -9.83
C ASP A 12 -7.61 -2.29 -8.35
N ASN A 13 -7.14 -3.48 -7.99
CA ASN A 13 -6.73 -3.79 -6.61
C ASN A 13 -5.44 -3.05 -6.21
N LYS A 14 -4.45 -2.97 -7.10
CA LYS A 14 -3.24 -2.15 -6.87
C LYS A 14 -3.58 -0.68 -6.69
N LYS A 15 -4.49 -0.14 -7.51
CA LYS A 15 -4.94 1.26 -7.41
C LYS A 15 -5.61 1.54 -6.06
N LYS A 16 -6.51 0.66 -5.59
CA LYS A 16 -7.12 0.76 -4.26
C LYS A 16 -6.08 0.74 -3.13
N LEU A 17 -5.10 -0.16 -3.20
CA LEU A 17 -4.01 -0.21 -2.22
C LEU A 17 -3.23 1.11 -2.21
N LYS A 18 -2.91 1.63 -3.40
CA LYS A 18 -2.22 2.92 -3.55
C LYS A 18 -3.02 4.04 -2.88
N GLU A 19 -4.30 4.16 -3.20
CA GLU A 19 -5.19 5.18 -2.65
C GLU A 19 -5.21 5.13 -1.11
N VAL A 20 -5.31 3.94 -0.52
CA VAL A 20 -5.23 3.76 0.94
C VAL A 20 -3.91 4.29 1.48
N PHE A 21 -2.77 3.87 0.92
CA PHE A 21 -1.47 4.34 1.41
C PHE A 21 -1.28 5.86 1.20
N GLU A 22 -1.80 6.45 0.13
CA GLU A 22 -1.77 7.90 -0.09
C GLU A 22 -2.57 8.64 0.98
N GLU A 23 -3.76 8.14 1.33
CA GLU A 23 -4.60 8.75 2.37
C GLU A 23 -3.91 8.78 3.74
N TYR A 24 -3.28 7.66 4.14
CA TYR A 24 -2.53 7.59 5.40
C TYR A 24 -1.19 8.35 5.34
N GLY A 25 -0.58 8.46 4.16
CA GLY A 25 0.71 9.10 3.94
C GLY A 25 0.65 10.61 3.71
N LYS A 26 -0.53 11.19 3.62
CA LYS A 26 -0.67 12.62 3.30
C LYS A 26 -0.21 13.49 4.46
N LYS A 27 0.79 14.33 4.21
CA LYS A 27 1.33 15.30 5.18
C LYS A 27 0.92 16.73 4.81
N SER A 28 1.49 17.72 5.52
CA SER A 28 1.19 19.13 5.29
C SER A 28 1.56 19.55 3.87
N GLY A 29 0.56 19.85 3.04
CA GLY A 29 0.71 20.17 1.62
C GLY A 29 0.35 18.98 0.71
N ASP A 30 0.97 18.91 -0.46
CA ASP A 30 0.81 17.81 -1.44
C ASP A 30 1.88 16.70 -1.24
N GLU A 31 2.58 16.72 -0.10
CA GLU A 31 3.66 15.77 0.17
C GLU A 31 3.10 14.45 0.73
N ILE A 32 3.48 13.34 0.08
CA ILE A 32 3.20 11.98 0.53
C ILE A 32 4.46 11.43 1.24
N ARG A 33 4.35 11.17 2.54
CA ARG A 33 5.34 10.47 3.36
C ARG A 33 4.66 9.47 4.29
N LEU A 34 4.97 8.20 4.12
CA LEU A 34 4.51 7.13 5.00
C LEU A 34 5.59 6.79 6.02
N GLU A 35 5.35 7.18 7.26
CA GLU A 35 6.16 6.73 8.39
C GLU A 35 5.70 5.35 8.86
N LYS A 36 6.49 4.69 9.72
CA LYS A 36 6.12 3.40 10.31
C LYS A 36 4.72 3.39 10.94
N LYS A 37 4.28 4.52 11.52
CA LYS A 37 2.95 4.67 12.14
C LYS A 37 1.84 4.67 11.09
N ASP A 38 2.03 5.41 10.01
CA ASP A 38 1.08 5.50 8.89
C ASP A 38 0.95 4.16 8.18
N LEU A 39 2.09 3.48 7.94
CA LEU A 39 2.12 2.13 7.39
C LEU A 39 1.38 1.14 8.29
N LYS A 40 1.59 1.22 9.61
CA LYS A 40 0.88 0.36 10.56
C LYS A 40 -0.63 0.58 10.43
N ALA A 41 -1.10 1.82 10.44
CA ALA A 41 -2.52 2.16 10.32
C ALA A 41 -3.11 1.67 8.98
N ALA A 42 -2.40 1.88 7.87
CA ALA A 42 -2.82 1.40 6.56
C ALA A 42 -2.93 -0.14 6.53
N PHE A 43 -1.92 -0.86 7.03
CA PHE A 43 -1.98 -2.32 7.10
C PHE A 43 -3.08 -2.83 8.04
N GLU A 44 -3.35 -2.13 9.14
CA GLU A 44 -4.44 -2.45 10.06
C GLU A 44 -5.80 -2.28 9.38
N TYR A 45 -5.99 -1.18 8.63
CA TYR A 45 -7.17 -0.95 7.79
C TYR A 45 -7.35 -2.03 6.71
N LEU A 46 -6.25 -2.50 6.13
CA LEU A 46 -6.24 -3.61 5.16
C LEU A 46 -6.45 -5.00 5.82
N GLY A 47 -6.65 -5.08 7.14
CA GLY A 47 -6.90 -6.34 7.85
C GLY A 47 -5.64 -7.17 8.13
N ALA A 48 -4.48 -6.55 8.30
CA ALA A 48 -3.27 -7.25 8.69
C ALA A 48 -3.38 -7.90 10.08
N LEU A 49 -3.00 -9.18 10.19
CA LEU A 49 -2.87 -9.87 11.48
C LEU A 49 -1.77 -9.28 12.38
N MET A 50 -0.71 -8.73 11.79
CA MET A 50 0.43 -8.11 12.51
C MET A 50 0.86 -6.82 11.81
N PRO A 51 0.08 -5.72 11.95
CA PRO A 51 0.31 -4.50 11.19
C PRO A 51 1.67 -3.86 11.51
N GLY A 52 2.12 -3.93 12.77
CA GLY A 52 3.43 -3.39 13.17
C GLY A 52 4.62 -4.13 12.56
N TYR A 53 4.55 -5.46 12.45
CA TYR A 53 5.60 -6.26 11.82
C TYR A 53 5.65 -6.04 10.31
N LYS A 54 4.47 -5.97 9.65
CA LYS A 54 4.38 -5.66 8.22
C LYS A 54 4.86 -4.25 7.90
N ALA A 55 4.50 -3.25 8.70
CA ALA A 55 5.00 -1.89 8.54
C ALA A 55 6.54 -1.83 8.65
N ALA A 56 7.12 -2.50 9.65
CA ALA A 56 8.57 -2.55 9.81
C ALA A 56 9.27 -3.29 8.65
N SER A 57 8.68 -4.37 8.17
CA SER A 57 9.21 -5.18 7.06
C SER A 57 9.13 -4.42 5.74
N ALA A 58 7.98 -3.79 5.45
CA ALA A 58 7.78 -2.96 4.26
C ALA A 58 8.77 -1.79 4.26
N LEU A 59 8.89 -1.07 5.38
CA LEU A 59 9.83 0.04 5.49
C LEU A 59 11.28 -0.45 5.28
N LYS A 60 11.70 -1.54 5.93
CA LYS A 60 13.06 -2.09 5.72
C LYS A 60 13.32 -2.53 4.28
N TYR A 61 12.31 -3.02 3.58
CA TYR A 61 12.44 -3.51 2.21
C TYR A 61 12.48 -2.37 1.18
N ILE A 62 11.68 -1.32 1.41
CA ILE A 62 11.46 -0.23 0.45
C ILE A 62 12.39 0.95 0.71
N ASP A 63 12.56 1.33 1.99
CA ASP A 63 13.43 2.43 2.44
C ASP A 63 14.91 2.01 2.34
N THR A 64 15.37 1.85 1.11
CA THR A 64 16.76 1.53 0.77
C THR A 64 17.70 2.69 1.09
N ASP A 65 17.18 3.92 1.05
CA ASP A 65 17.85 5.18 1.40
C ASP A 65 17.99 5.38 2.92
N LYS A 66 17.34 4.53 3.75
CA LYS A 66 17.30 4.61 5.22
C LYS A 66 16.85 5.98 5.74
N SER A 67 15.96 6.62 5.01
CA SER A 67 15.39 7.92 5.36
C SER A 67 14.41 7.82 6.54
N GLY A 68 13.92 6.61 6.85
CA GLY A 68 12.99 6.33 7.93
C GLY A 68 11.51 6.45 7.53
N TYR A 69 11.22 6.71 6.25
CA TYR A 69 9.86 6.84 5.71
C TYR A 69 9.83 6.51 4.22
N ILE A 70 8.66 6.14 3.70
CA ILE A 70 8.45 5.88 2.27
C ILE A 70 7.91 7.15 1.62
N LYS A 71 8.59 7.63 0.58
CA LYS A 71 8.18 8.83 -0.19
C LYS A 71 7.17 8.44 -1.27
N GLY A 72 6.42 9.42 -1.79
CA GLY A 72 5.48 9.19 -2.91
C GLY A 72 6.10 8.51 -4.14
N THR A 73 7.40 8.71 -4.40
CA THR A 73 8.13 8.04 -5.49
C THR A 73 8.32 6.54 -5.27
N GLU A 74 8.35 6.09 -4.02
CA GLU A 74 8.56 4.69 -3.59
C GLU A 74 7.23 3.98 -3.26
N LEU A 75 6.13 4.72 -3.33
CA LEU A 75 4.79 4.24 -3.05
C LEU A 75 4.37 3.09 -3.97
N ASP A 76 4.79 3.11 -5.23
CA ASP A 76 4.48 2.04 -6.18
C ASP A 76 5.09 0.70 -5.70
N ALA A 77 6.33 0.72 -5.21
CA ALA A 77 6.98 -0.46 -4.62
C ALA A 77 6.26 -0.94 -3.35
N LEU A 78 5.70 -0.04 -2.54
CA LEU A 78 4.86 -0.41 -1.39
C LEU A 78 3.57 -1.11 -1.82
N VAL A 79 2.92 -0.61 -2.87
CA VAL A 79 1.73 -1.23 -3.44
C VAL A 79 2.05 -2.61 -3.99
N GLU A 80 3.17 -2.76 -4.70
CA GLU A 80 3.64 -4.06 -5.17
C GLU A 80 3.93 -5.03 -4.03
N TYR A 81 4.57 -4.55 -2.95
CA TYR A 81 4.84 -5.35 -1.76
C TYR A 81 3.54 -5.83 -1.10
N ALA A 82 2.58 -4.93 -0.91
CA ALA A 82 1.28 -5.26 -0.32
C ALA A 82 0.48 -6.23 -1.23
N TYR A 83 0.49 -5.99 -2.54
CA TYR A 83 -0.16 -6.85 -3.52
C TYR A 83 0.41 -8.28 -3.48
N ASN A 84 1.74 -8.42 -3.47
CA ASN A 84 2.42 -9.72 -3.34
C ASN A 84 2.20 -10.36 -1.96
N SER A 85 2.01 -9.55 -0.92
CA SER A 85 1.70 -10.01 0.45
C SER A 85 0.27 -10.52 0.63
N GLY A 86 -0.53 -10.57 -0.45
CA GLY A 86 -1.88 -11.13 -0.44
C GLY A 86 -3.00 -10.14 -0.20
N TYR A 87 -2.69 -8.83 -0.12
CA TYR A 87 -3.72 -7.76 -0.04
C TYR A 87 -4.42 -7.48 -1.37
N ASN A 88 -4.17 -8.33 -2.39
CA ASN A 88 -4.72 -8.21 -3.73
C ASN A 88 -6.16 -8.73 -3.90
N ARG A 89 -6.76 -9.33 -2.87
CA ARG A 89 -8.11 -9.89 -3.00
C ARG A 89 -9.16 -8.92 -2.47
N SER A 90 -9.94 -8.35 -3.39
CA SER A 90 -11.32 -7.96 -3.11
C SER A 90 -12.11 -9.24 -2.77
N ASN A 91 -12.03 -9.72 -1.53
CA ASN A 91 -12.99 -10.72 -1.04
C ASN A 91 -13.22 -10.62 0.47
N SER A 92 -14.29 -9.89 0.81
CA SER A 92 -15.31 -10.27 1.79
C SER A 92 -14.93 -11.33 2.81
N LEU A 93 -14.44 -10.90 3.98
CA LEU A 93 -14.57 -11.65 5.23
C LEU A 93 -14.70 -10.64 6.38
N PHE A 94 -15.87 -10.04 6.53
CA PHE A 94 -16.62 -9.88 7.78
C PHE A 94 -18.09 -9.64 7.44
#